data_AF-A0A934BNK5-F1
#
_entry.id   AF-A0A934BNK5-F1
#
_cell.length_a   1.000
_cell.length_b   1.000
_cell.length_c   1.000
_cell.angle_alpha   90.00
_cell.angle_beta   90.00
_cell.angle_gamma   90.00
#
_symmetry.space_group_name_H-M   'P 1'
#
loop_
_entity.id
_entity.type
_entity.pdbx_description
1 polymer ?
#
loop_
_entity_poly.entity_id
_entity_poly.type
_entity_poly.pdbx_seq_one_letter_code
_entity_poly.pdbx_strand_id
1 'polypeptide(L)' 'MPEPCRFYGIIIRMFSGDHPPPHFHAVYQDNEVQVNLPTLEILRGGLPQQALALVLE' A
#
# COMPACT_ATOMS: atom_id res chain seq x y z
N MET A 1 -9.20 1.72 11.31
CA MET A 1 -8.43 1.68 10.05
C MET A 1 -8.95 2.80 9.16
N PRO A 2 -8.26 3.95 9.06
CA PRO A 2 -8.54 4.90 8.01
C PRO A 2 -8.27 4.27 6.62
N GLU A 3 -9.21 4.47 5.70
CA GLU A 3 -9.04 4.26 4.25
C GLU A 3 -8.86 5.64 3.60
N PRO A 4 -7.64 6.21 3.60
CA PRO A 4 -7.42 7.57 3.12
C PRO A 4 -7.73 7.75 1.64
N CYS A 5 -7.60 6.70 0.82
CA CYS A 5 -7.82 6.78 -0.62
C CYS A 5 -8.27 5.44 -1.21
N ARG A 6 -9.09 5.52 -2.27
CA ARG A 6 -9.44 4.40 -3.14
C ARG A 6 -9.54 4.87 -4.59
N PHE A 7 -8.89 4.17 -5.51
CA PHE A 7 -8.84 4.54 -6.92
C PHE A 7 -8.57 3.30 -7.80
N TYR A 8 -9.19 3.19 -8.98
CA TYR A 8 -9.03 2.05 -9.89
C TYR A 8 -9.16 0.65 -9.24
N GLY A 9 -9.92 0.52 -8.14
CA GLY A 9 -10.03 -0.72 -7.36
C GLY A 9 -8.88 -0.99 -6.37
N ILE A 10 -7.89 -0.09 -6.31
CA ILE A 10 -6.81 -0.07 -5.33
C ILE A 10 -7.30 0.62 -4.06
N ILE A 11 -7.11 -0.02 -2.91
CA ILE A 11 -7.48 0.53 -1.60
C ILE A 11 -6.21 0.82 -0.83
N ILE A 12 -6.03 2.08 -0.40
CA ILE A 12 -4.95 2.47 0.51
C ILE A 12 -5.47 2.41 1.93
N ARG A 13 -4.73 1.73 2.81
CA ARG A 13 -5.06 1.56 4.23
C ARG A 13 -3.87 1.94 5.09
N MET A 14 -4.14 2.60 6.20
CA MET A 14 -3.15 2.83 7.25
C MET A 14 -3.71 2.29 8.58
N PHE A 15 -2.90 1.52 9.31
CA PHE A 15 -3.29 0.96 10.60
C PHE A 15 -2.60 1.74 11.72
N SER A 16 -3.40 2.27 12.66
CA SER A 16 -2.85 2.86 13.88
C SER A 16 -2.34 1.73 14.77
N GLY A 17 -1.07 1.80 15.19
CA GLY A 17 -0.43 0.75 16.00
C GLY A 17 0.32 -0.31 15.20
N ASP A 18 0.45 -0.14 13.87
CA ASP A 18 1.34 -1.00 13.09
C ASP A 18 2.81 -0.81 13.50
N HIS A 19 3.63 -1.81 13.19
CA HIS A 19 5.02 -1.82 13.62
C HIS A 19 5.89 -0.90 12.75
N PRO A 20 6.91 -0.25 13.33
CA PRO A 20 7.89 0.52 12.56
C PRO A 20 8.58 -0.36 11.50
N PRO A 21 8.96 0.22 10.35
CA PRO A 21 8.86 1.65 9.99
C PRO A 21 7.44 2.06 9.57
N PRO A 22 7.12 3.38 9.54
CA PRO A 22 5.83 3.86 9.04
C PRO A 22 5.60 3.40 7.59
N HIS A 23 4.45 2.77 7.35
CA HIS A 23 4.08 2.24 6.05
C HIS A 23 2.57 2.34 5.81
N PHE A 24 2.17 2.20 4.55
CA PHE A 24 0.78 2.02 4.17
C PHE A 24 0.62 0.69 3.44
N HIS A 25 -0.61 0.20 3.40
CA HIS A 25 -0.98 -1.00 2.66
C HIS A 25 -1.74 -0.59 1.41
N ALA A 26 -1.34 -1.11 0.26
CA ALA A 26 -2.12 -1.04 -0.96
C ALA A 26 -2.66 -2.43 -1.28
N VAL A 27 -3.98 -2.53 -1.41
CA VAL A 27 -4.70 -3.78 -1.71
C VAL A 27 -5.34 -3.66 -3.09
N TYR A 28 -5.08 -4.64 -3.97
CA TYR A 28 -5.70 -4.74 -5.28
C TYR A 28 -6.03 -6.20 -5.60
N GLN A 29 -7.31 -6.50 -5.79
CA GLN A 29 -7.82 -7.86 -5.92
C GLN A 29 -7.37 -8.72 -4.73
N ASP A 30 -6.76 -9.88 -4.98
CA ASP A 30 -6.23 -10.79 -3.96
C ASP A 30 -4.78 -10.48 -3.55
N ASN A 31 -4.23 -9.34 -4.00
CA ASN A 31 -2.85 -8.95 -3.75
C ASN A 31 -2.78 -7.78 -2.75
N GLU A 32 -1.72 -7.76 -1.96
CA GLU A 32 -1.42 -6.72 -0.98
C GLU A 32 0.07 -6.42 -0.98
N VAL A 33 0.40 -5.13 -0.85
CA VAL A 33 1.78 -4.65 -0.66
C VAL A 33 1.84 -3.67 0.51
N GLN A 34 2.89 -3.79 1.31
CA GLN A 34 3.27 -2.81 2.34
C GLN A 34 4.39 -1.93 1.79
N VAL A 35 4.16 -0.62 1.77
CA VAL A 35 5.08 0.35 1.20
C VAL A 35 5.55 1.30 2.29
N ASN A 36 6.86 1.42 2.44
CA ASN A 36 7.49 2.36 3.36
C ASN A 36 7.05 3.78 3.00
N LEU A 37 6.51 4.51 3.97
CA LEU A 37 5.94 5.82 3.70
C LEU A 37 7.02 6.87 3.35
N PRO A 38 8.18 6.94 4.07
CA PRO A 38 9.28 7.81 3.67
C PRO A 38 10.01 7.46 2.37
N THR A 39 10.31 6.17 2.13
CA THR A 39 11.23 5.76 1.04
C THR A 39 10.52 5.20 -0.19
N LEU A 40 9.21 4.88 -0.07
CA LEU A 40 8.44 4.15 -1.06
C LEU A 40 8.99 2.74 -1.38
N GLU A 41 9.91 2.23 -0.56
CA GLU A 41 10.42 0.87 -0.67
C GLU A 41 9.32 -0.14 -0.31
N ILE A 42 9.30 -1.25 -1.05
CA ILE A 42 8.42 -2.37 -0.73
C ILE A 42 8.99 -3.08 0.49
N LEU A 43 8.22 -3.10 1.58
CA LEU A 43 8.57 -3.83 2.80
C LEU A 43 8.12 -5.28 2.71
N ARG A 44 6.94 -5.53 2.14
CA ARG A 44 6.35 -6.87 2.05
C ARG A 44 5.30 -6.95 0.93
N GLY A 45 5.17 -8.14 0.35
CA GLY A 45 4.11 -8.44 -0.62
C GLY A 45 4.40 -7.85 -1.98
N GLY A 46 3.36 -7.61 -2.77
CA GLY A 46 3.48 -7.10 -4.11
C GLY A 46 2.13 -6.99 -4.80
N LEU A 47 2.07 -6.17 -5.84
CA LEU A 47 0.91 -6.05 -6.72
C LEU A 47 1.33 -6.39 -8.16
N PRO A 48 0.36 -6.69 -9.05
CA PRO A 48 0.62 -6.67 -10.49
C PRO A 48 1.30 -5.37 -10.90
N GLN A 49 2.28 -5.45 -11.82
CA GLN A 49 3.16 -4.33 -12.15
C GLN A 49 2.43 -3.01 -12.45
N GLN A 50 1.30 -3.06 -13.16
CA GLN A 50 0.50 -1.88 -13.48
C GLN A 50 -0.14 -1.24 -12.25
N ALA A 51 -0.68 -2.05 -11.33
CA ALA A 51 -1.27 -1.55 -10.10
C ALA A 51 -0.20 -1.00 -9.15
N LEU A 52 0.97 -1.64 -9.09
CA LEU A 52 2.10 -1.13 -8.32
C LEU A 52 2.58 0.22 -8.85
N ALA A 53 2.67 0.38 -10.17
CA ALA A 53 3.05 1.66 -10.79
C ALA A 53 2.09 2.78 -10.37
N LEU A 54 0.77 2.53 -10.42
CA LEU A 54 -0.24 3.50 -9.99
C LEU A 54 -0.18 3.86 -8.50
N VAL A 55 0.38 3.00 -7.66
CA VAL A 55 0.56 3.26 -6.21
C VAL A 55 1.81 4.11 -5.95
N LEU A 56 2.83 4.02 -6.81
CA LEU A 56 4.13 4.67 -6.64
C LEU A 56 4.31 5.96 -7.46
N GLU A 57 3.33 6.30 -8.29
CA GLU A 57 3.26 7.56 -9.07
C GLU A 57 2.73 8.72 -8.22
#